data_AF-A0A967BI67-F1
#
_entry.id   AF-A0A967BI67-F1
#
_cell.length_a   1.000
_cell.length_b   1.000
_cell.length_c   1.000
_cell.angle_alpha   90.00
_cell.angle_beta   90.00
_cell.angle_gamma   90.00
#
_symmetry.space_group_name_H-M   'P 1'
#
loop_
_entity.id
_entity.type
_entity.pdbx_description
1 polymer ?
#
loop_
_entity_poly.entity_id
_entity_poly.type
_entity_poly.pdbx_seq_one_letter_code
_entity_poly.pdbx_strand_id
1 'polypeptide(L)'
;MNEVLHLRWLAGVTQSRLAELAGTSQPTIAAYESGSKVPNLRTLRRLARALGLEARLQFVPATSREDRRSLALHEAIAQRLIQDPVGVIERARNTLGLMMERHPGAAPLLAEWEALLERPVSEVAEVLLDPRPRARELRQVTPFAGILSQSQRAEVYRRFAASEEATQ
;
A
#
# COMPACT_ATOMS: atom_id res chain seq x y z
N MET A 1 -2.36 4.99 0.27
CA MET A 1 -2.05 5.65 1.56
C MET A 1 -1.15 6.86 1.30
N ASN A 2 -1.47 8.06 1.82
CA ASN A 2 -0.57 9.23 1.73
C ASN A 2 0.43 9.28 2.90
N GLU A 3 1.34 10.25 2.88
CA GLU A 3 2.46 10.36 3.81
C GLU A 3 2.00 10.55 5.26
N VAL A 4 0.92 11.28 5.50
CA VAL A 4 0.41 11.52 6.86
C VAL A 4 -0.26 10.28 7.41
N LEU A 5 -1.07 9.60 6.60
CA LEU A 5 -1.68 8.33 6.98
C LEU A 5 -0.60 7.27 7.27
N HIS A 6 0.48 7.27 6.49
CA HIS A 6 1.61 6.37 6.72
C HIS A 6 2.37 6.64 8.01
N LEU A 7 2.62 7.91 8.35
CA LEU A 7 3.25 8.27 9.63
C LEU A 7 2.43 7.72 10.81
N ARG A 8 1.09 7.81 10.73
CA ARG A 8 0.23 7.25 11.77
C ARG A 8 0.27 5.74 11.84
N TRP A 9 0.28 5.08 10.69
CA TRP A 9 0.37 3.63 10.61
C TRP A 9 1.69 3.12 11.19
N LEU A 10 2.82 3.76 10.88
CA LEU A 10 4.12 3.42 11.44
C LEU A 10 4.19 3.56 12.96
N ALA A 11 3.54 4.60 13.50
CA ALA A 11 3.55 4.89 14.93
C ALA A 11 2.38 4.25 15.71
N GLY A 12 1.42 3.63 15.02
CA GLY A 12 0.21 3.06 15.65
C GLY A 12 -0.68 4.11 16.35
N VAL A 13 -0.79 5.34 15.83
CA VAL A 13 -1.51 6.45 16.51
C VAL A 13 -2.80 6.89 15.80
N THR A 14 -3.75 7.45 16.57
CA THR A 14 -4.99 8.05 16.04
C THR A 14 -4.75 9.43 15.41
N GLN A 15 -5.71 9.96 14.63
CA GLN A 15 -5.62 11.32 14.05
C GLN A 15 -5.47 12.38 15.14
N SER A 16 -6.29 12.27 16.19
CA SER A 16 -6.27 13.17 17.35
C SER A 16 -4.95 13.10 18.08
N ARG A 17 -4.38 11.91 18.26
CA ARG A 17 -3.09 11.74 18.93
C ARG A 17 -1.94 12.35 18.13
N LEU A 18 -1.90 12.14 16.81
CA LEU A 18 -0.91 12.81 15.95
C LEU A 18 -1.07 14.34 16.00
N ALA A 19 -2.30 14.84 15.97
CA ALA A 19 -2.58 16.27 16.04
C ALA A 19 -2.04 16.91 17.33
N GLU A 20 -2.32 16.28 18.48
CA GLU A 20 -1.82 16.67 19.79
C GLU A 20 -0.29 16.71 19.83
N LEU A 21 0.36 15.59 19.46
CA LEU A 21 1.83 15.47 19.50
C LEU A 21 2.52 16.49 18.59
N ALA A 22 1.92 16.79 17.43
CA ALA A 22 2.51 17.69 16.44
C ALA A 22 2.08 19.16 16.56
N GLY A 23 1.28 19.51 17.58
CA GLY A 23 0.80 20.86 17.81
C GLY A 23 -0.06 21.39 16.65
N THR A 24 -1.02 20.59 16.17
CA THR A 24 -1.98 20.94 15.11
C THR A 24 -3.38 20.44 15.46
N SER A 25 -4.39 20.73 14.65
CA SER A 25 -5.76 20.24 14.89
C SER A 25 -6.04 18.90 14.20
N GLN A 26 -6.92 18.07 14.79
CA GLN A 26 -7.37 16.81 14.17
C GLN A 26 -8.01 17.03 12.79
N PRO A 27 -8.84 18.07 12.55
CA PRO A 27 -9.34 18.35 11.21
C PRO A 27 -8.24 18.65 10.19
N THR A 28 -7.12 19.26 10.62
CA THR A 28 -5.96 19.48 9.75
C THR A 28 -5.31 18.15 9.35
N ILE A 29 -5.18 17.21 10.29
CA ILE A 29 -4.68 15.86 10.00
C ILE A 29 -5.63 15.13 9.05
N ALA A 30 -6.93 15.17 9.31
CA ALA A 30 -7.94 14.55 8.45
C ALA A 30 -7.93 15.14 7.02
N ALA A 31 -7.73 16.45 6.87
CA ALA A 31 -7.61 17.11 5.57
C ALA A 31 -6.35 16.69 4.80
N TYR A 32 -5.23 16.47 5.50
CA TYR A 32 -4.05 15.86 4.88
C TYR A 32 -4.31 14.42 4.47
N GLU A 33 -4.95 13.62 5.32
CA GLU A 33 -5.24 12.21 5.06
C GLU A 33 -6.24 11.98 3.94
N SER A 34 -7.22 12.88 3.75
CA SER A 34 -8.16 12.83 2.63
C SER A 34 -7.59 13.40 1.32
N GLY A 35 -6.45 14.09 1.38
CA GLY A 35 -5.85 14.77 0.24
C GLY A 35 -6.50 16.12 -0.11
N SER A 36 -7.49 16.58 0.66
CA SER A 36 -8.07 17.92 0.45
C SER A 36 -7.09 19.04 0.74
N LYS A 37 -6.04 18.76 1.54
CA LYS A 37 -4.89 19.64 1.74
C LYS A 37 -3.60 18.85 1.55
N VAL A 38 -2.62 19.43 0.86
CA VAL A 38 -1.30 18.80 0.69
C VAL A 38 -0.30 19.40 1.68
N PRO A 39 0.28 18.61 2.61
CA PRO A 39 1.31 19.11 3.51
C PRO A 39 2.62 19.34 2.76
N ASN A 40 3.30 20.46 3.02
CA ASN A 40 4.65 20.68 2.51
C ASN A 40 5.69 19.86 3.30
N LEU A 41 6.92 19.81 2.80
CA LEU A 41 8.01 19.05 3.42
C LEU A 41 8.33 19.50 4.86
N ARG A 42 8.18 20.79 5.17
CA ARG A 42 8.38 21.32 6.53
C ARG A 42 7.32 20.76 7.48
N THR A 43 6.07 20.70 7.05
CA THR A 43 4.96 20.10 7.80
C THR A 43 5.19 18.62 8.00
N LEU A 44 5.54 17.87 6.95
CA LEU A 44 5.85 16.43 7.06
C LEU A 44 6.99 16.15 8.04
N ARG A 45 8.08 16.92 7.97
CA ARG A 45 9.20 16.84 8.91
C ARG A 45 8.81 17.17 10.35
N ARG A 46 7.85 18.07 10.57
CA ARG A 46 7.32 18.38 11.90
C ARG A 46 6.48 17.22 12.44
N LEU A 47 5.58 16.68 11.62
CA LEU A 47 4.73 15.53 11.98
C LEU A 47 5.58 14.30 12.32
N ALA A 48 6.59 13.99 11.51
CA ALA A 48 7.50 12.87 11.76
C ALA A 48 8.27 13.04 13.08
N ARG A 49 8.86 14.22 13.33
CA ARG A 49 9.60 14.49 14.57
C ARG A 49 8.74 14.38 15.83
N ALA A 50 7.47 14.75 15.75
CA ALA A 50 6.53 14.58 16.87
C ALA A 50 6.31 13.11 17.28
N LEU A 51 6.62 12.17 16.37
CA LEU A 51 6.55 10.73 16.59
C LEU A 51 7.93 10.10 16.83
N GLY A 52 8.99 10.90 16.95
CA GLY A 52 10.36 10.38 17.03
C GLY A 52 10.91 9.82 15.71
N LEU A 53 10.27 10.13 14.57
CA LEU A 53 10.64 9.66 13.25
C LEU A 53 11.45 10.72 12.47
N GLU A 54 12.31 10.27 11.57
CA GLU A 54 13.08 11.12 10.66
C GLU A 54 12.50 11.06 9.24
N ALA A 55 12.07 12.19 8.68
CA ALA A 55 11.65 12.27 7.28
C ALA A 55 12.84 12.55 6.36
N ARG A 56 13.17 11.57 5.49
CA ARG A 56 14.24 11.64 4.50
C ARG A 56 13.70 11.83 3.08
N LEU A 57 14.39 12.65 2.28
CA LEU A 57 14.14 12.76 0.85
C LEU A 57 14.92 11.65 0.13
N GLN A 58 14.26 10.93 -0.76
CA GLN A 58 14.88 9.92 -1.60
C GLN A 58 14.45 10.12 -3.05
N PHE A 59 15.37 9.82 -3.98
CA PHE A 59 15.07 9.74 -5.40
C PHE A 59 14.88 8.27 -5.76
N VAL A 60 13.80 7.99 -6.48
CA VAL A 60 13.42 6.64 -6.89
C VAL A 60 13.02 6.67 -8.37
N PRO A 61 13.10 5.54 -9.09
CA PRO A 61 12.62 5.47 -10.45
C PRO A 61 11.18 5.98 -10.59
N ALA A 62 10.93 6.72 -11.66
CA ALA A 62 9.59 7.17 -11.99
C ALA A 62 8.66 5.97 -12.17
N THR A 63 7.42 6.11 -11.74
CA THR A 63 6.41 5.05 -11.85
C THR A 63 6.21 4.68 -13.33
N SER A 64 6.58 3.45 -13.68
CA SER A 64 6.43 2.94 -15.04
C SER A 64 4.96 2.64 -15.37
N ARG A 65 4.66 2.42 -16.65
CA ARG A 65 3.35 1.90 -17.06
C ARG A 65 3.06 0.53 -16.42
N GLU A 66 4.09 -0.31 -16.28
CA GLU A 66 3.97 -1.61 -15.63
C GLU A 66 3.62 -1.47 -14.14
N ASP A 67 4.21 -0.51 -13.43
CA ASP A 67 3.87 -0.23 -12.04
C ASP A 67 2.41 0.21 -11.89
N ARG A 68 1.92 1.08 -12.78
CA ARG A 68 0.52 1.53 -12.78
C ARG A 68 -0.44 0.38 -13.10
N ARG A 69 -0.08 -0.48 -14.06
CA ARG A 69 -0.84 -1.69 -14.39
C ARG A 69 -0.86 -2.69 -13.21
N SER A 70 0.26 -2.84 -12.51
CA SER A 70 0.37 -3.68 -11.32
C SER A 70 -0.50 -3.14 -10.19
N LEU A 71 -0.53 -1.82 -9.98
CA LEU A 71 -1.41 -1.18 -9.00
C LEU A 71 -2.89 -1.43 -9.32
N ALA A 72 -3.32 -1.25 -10.57
CA ALA A 72 -4.71 -1.54 -10.99
C ALA A 72 -5.11 -3.01 -10.77
N LEU A 73 -4.18 -3.95 -10.97
CA LEU A 73 -4.40 -5.36 -10.63
C LEU A 73 -4.63 -5.56 -9.13
N HIS A 74 -3.80 -4.91 -8.30
CA HIS A 74 -3.87 -5.04 -6.85
C HIS A 74 -5.05 -4.29 -6.23
N GLU A 75 -5.58 -3.25 -6.89
CA GLU A 75 -6.88 -2.67 -6.56
C GLU A 75 -8.01 -3.69 -6.66
N ALA A 76 -8.05 -4.48 -7.75
CA ALA A 76 -9.04 -5.53 -7.91
C ALA A 76 -8.85 -6.69 -6.90
N ILE A 77 -7.60 -7.00 -6.54
CA ILE A 77 -7.29 -7.98 -5.48
C ILE A 77 -7.77 -7.44 -4.12
N ALA A 78 -7.51 -6.17 -3.80
CA ALA A 78 -7.95 -5.54 -2.56
C ALA A 78 -9.49 -5.54 -2.44
N GLN A 79 -10.19 -5.29 -3.54
CA GLN A 79 -11.67 -5.43 -3.58
C GLN A 79 -12.11 -6.85 -3.25
N ARG A 80 -11.45 -7.87 -3.82
CA ARG A 80 -11.76 -9.27 -3.49
C ARG A 80 -11.42 -9.61 -2.04
N LEU A 81 -10.30 -9.10 -1.54
CA LEU A 81 -9.87 -9.28 -0.14
C LEU A 81 -10.90 -8.69 0.84
N ILE A 82 -11.53 -7.56 0.52
CA ILE A 82 -12.59 -6.98 1.34
C ILE A 82 -13.87 -7.84 1.29
N GLN A 83 -14.18 -8.43 0.13
CA GLN A 83 -15.38 -9.26 -0.07
C GLN A 83 -15.28 -10.64 0.57
N ASP A 84 -14.10 -11.26 0.51
CA ASP A 84 -13.80 -12.58 1.05
C ASP A 84 -12.44 -12.56 1.78
N PRO A 85 -12.40 -11.98 3.00
CA PRO A 85 -11.13 -11.81 3.70
C PRO A 85 -10.48 -13.15 4.06
N VAL A 86 -11.26 -14.09 4.57
CA VAL A 86 -10.76 -15.40 5.05
C VAL A 86 -10.21 -16.21 3.87
N GLY A 87 -11.00 -16.40 2.81
CA GLY A 87 -10.61 -17.23 1.68
C GLY A 87 -9.49 -16.63 0.82
N VAL A 88 -9.33 -15.30 0.80
CA VAL A 88 -8.21 -14.65 0.11
C VAL A 88 -6.93 -14.76 0.92
N ILE A 89 -6.98 -14.52 2.24
CA ILE A 89 -5.80 -14.61 3.11
C ILE A 89 -5.27 -16.05 3.17
N GLU A 90 -6.14 -17.06 3.30
CA GLU A 90 -5.73 -18.47 3.28
C GLU A 90 -5.00 -18.83 1.99
N ARG A 91 -5.55 -18.44 0.83
CA ARG A 91 -4.90 -18.67 -0.47
C ARG A 91 -3.58 -17.91 -0.60
N ALA A 92 -3.49 -16.69 -0.08
CA ALA A 92 -2.27 -15.91 -0.09
C ALA A 92 -1.19 -16.57 0.77
N ARG A 93 -1.52 -17.05 1.98
CA ARG A 93 -0.58 -17.79 2.85
C ARG A 93 -0.08 -19.07 2.19
N ASN A 94 -0.95 -19.85 1.56
CA ASN A 94 -0.55 -21.05 0.82
C ASN A 94 0.41 -20.73 -0.32
N THR A 95 0.12 -19.66 -1.07
CA THR A 95 0.99 -19.20 -2.17
C THR A 95 2.34 -18.72 -1.64
N LEU A 96 2.34 -17.98 -0.52
CA LEU A 96 3.55 -17.50 0.13
C LEU A 96 4.48 -18.64 0.54
N GLY A 97 3.95 -19.70 1.16
CA GLY A 97 4.73 -20.89 1.51
C GLY A 97 5.43 -21.51 0.30
N LEU A 98 4.70 -21.67 -0.82
CA LEU A 98 5.27 -22.17 -2.07
C LEU A 98 6.36 -21.25 -2.64
N MET A 99 6.20 -19.92 -2.51
CA MET A 99 7.18 -18.94 -2.99
C MET A 99 8.46 -18.97 -2.15
N MET A 100 8.34 -19.12 -0.83
CA MET A 100 9.48 -19.17 0.11
C MET A 100 10.39 -20.37 -0.18
N GLU A 101 9.82 -21.51 -0.56
CA GLU A 101 10.59 -22.69 -0.96
C GLU A 101 11.33 -22.49 -2.30
N ARG A 102 10.70 -21.79 -3.26
CA ARG A 102 11.19 -21.69 -4.64
C ARG A 102 12.10 -20.50 -4.91
N HIS A 103 12.01 -19.45 -4.10
CA HIS A 103 12.67 -18.17 -4.36
C HIS A 103 13.38 -17.62 -3.12
N PRO A 104 14.46 -18.30 -2.65
CA PRO A 104 15.22 -17.83 -1.48
C PRO A 104 15.83 -16.44 -1.68
N GLY A 105 16.11 -16.03 -2.93
CA GLY A 105 16.63 -14.69 -3.24
C GLY A 105 15.65 -13.54 -2.97
N ALA A 106 14.34 -13.84 -2.80
CA ALA A 106 13.32 -12.87 -2.44
C ALA A 106 12.96 -12.92 -0.94
N ALA A 107 13.71 -13.66 -0.12
CA ALA A 107 13.40 -13.90 1.29
C ALA A 107 13.04 -12.63 2.10
N PRO A 108 13.72 -11.47 1.95
CA PRO A 108 13.34 -10.27 2.71
C PRO A 108 11.93 -9.77 2.41
N LEU A 109 11.49 -9.82 1.14
CA LEU A 109 10.15 -9.38 0.74
C LEU A 109 9.10 -10.41 1.14
N LEU A 110 9.43 -11.71 1.08
CA LEU A 110 8.52 -12.78 1.49
C LEU A 110 8.29 -12.78 3.01
N ALA A 111 9.34 -12.55 3.81
CA ALA A 111 9.22 -12.39 5.26
C ALA A 111 8.38 -11.15 5.64
N GLU A 112 8.50 -10.05 4.88
CA GLU A 112 7.62 -8.89 5.08
C GLU A 112 6.16 -9.21 4.74
N TRP A 113 5.91 -9.96 3.67
CA TRP A 113 4.56 -10.45 3.37
C TRP A 113 4.01 -11.37 4.45
N GLU A 114 4.81 -12.28 5.00
CA GLU A 114 4.43 -13.14 6.11
C GLU A 114 3.96 -12.30 7.31
N ALA A 115 4.76 -11.32 7.73
CA ALA A 115 4.41 -10.42 8.81
C ALA A 115 3.16 -9.57 8.50
N LEU A 116 2.98 -9.13 7.25
CA LEU A 116 1.80 -8.36 6.83
C LEU A 116 0.52 -9.20 6.86
N LEU A 117 0.56 -10.47 6.48
CA LEU A 117 -0.61 -11.35 6.46
C LEU A 117 -1.15 -11.69 7.87
N GLU A 118 -0.36 -11.46 8.91
CA GLU A 118 -0.81 -11.56 10.32
C GLU A 118 -1.51 -10.29 10.83
N ARG A 119 -1.52 -9.22 10.05
CA ARG A 119 -2.14 -7.94 10.42
C ARG A 119 -3.62 -7.90 10.03
N PRO A 120 -4.40 -6.93 10.55
CA PRO A 120 -5.76 -6.70 10.10
C PRO A 120 -5.86 -6.52 8.58
N VAL A 121 -6.92 -7.06 7.99
CA VAL A 121 -7.17 -7.06 6.54
C VAL A 121 -7.14 -5.66 5.94
N SER A 122 -7.57 -4.64 6.70
CA SER A 122 -7.51 -3.24 6.29
C SER A 122 -6.08 -2.79 5.99
N GLU A 123 -5.11 -3.23 6.79
CA GLU A 123 -3.69 -2.85 6.64
C GLU A 123 -3.04 -3.59 5.47
N VAL A 124 -3.43 -4.84 5.24
CA VAL A 124 -3.03 -5.60 4.05
C VAL A 124 -3.56 -4.90 2.79
N ALA A 125 -4.85 -4.51 2.79
CA ALA A 125 -5.44 -3.77 1.68
C ALA A 125 -4.75 -2.42 1.43
N GLU A 126 -4.36 -1.70 2.49
CA GLU A 126 -3.61 -0.45 2.37
C GLU A 126 -2.28 -0.63 1.63
N VAL A 127 -1.54 -1.73 1.89
CA VAL A 127 -0.29 -2.05 1.20
C VAL A 127 -0.54 -2.39 -0.28
N LEU A 128 -1.58 -3.18 -0.58
CA LEU A 128 -1.94 -3.52 -1.96
C LEU A 128 -2.21 -2.25 -2.80
N LEU A 129 -2.80 -1.23 -2.18
CA LEU A 129 -3.18 0.05 -2.79
C LEU A 129 -2.09 1.13 -2.73
N ASP A 130 -0.91 0.84 -2.17
CA ASP A 130 0.09 1.87 -1.92
C ASP A 130 0.99 2.13 -3.16
N PRO A 131 0.96 3.32 -3.79
CA PRO A 131 1.76 3.62 -4.97
C PRO A 131 3.26 3.88 -4.68
N ARG A 132 3.71 3.82 -3.41
CA ARG A 132 5.09 4.14 -3.04
C ARG A 132 6.08 3.02 -3.35
N PRO A 133 7.38 3.33 -3.50
CA PRO A 133 8.40 2.39 -3.96
C PRO A 133 8.42 1.06 -3.21
N ARG A 134 8.35 1.08 -1.87
CA ARG A 134 8.36 -0.16 -1.08
C ARG A 134 7.18 -1.09 -1.40
N ALA A 135 5.97 -0.53 -1.50
CA ALA A 135 4.80 -1.30 -1.88
C ALA A 135 4.84 -1.76 -3.35
N ARG A 136 5.52 -1.02 -4.25
CA ARG A 136 5.78 -1.50 -5.62
C ARG A 136 6.65 -2.76 -5.59
N GLU A 137 7.74 -2.77 -4.83
CA GLU A 137 8.61 -3.95 -4.67
C GLU A 137 7.83 -5.15 -4.12
N LEU A 138 7.01 -4.93 -3.09
CA LEU A 138 6.15 -5.97 -2.52
C LEU A 138 5.16 -6.53 -3.56
N ARG A 139 4.53 -5.68 -4.38
CA ARG A 139 3.62 -6.12 -5.45
C ARG A 139 4.32 -6.92 -6.56
N GLN A 140 5.61 -6.69 -6.80
CA GLN A 140 6.37 -7.51 -7.76
C GLN A 140 6.54 -8.96 -7.27
N VAL A 141 6.53 -9.16 -5.95
CA VAL A 141 6.66 -10.47 -5.31
C VAL A 141 5.41 -10.77 -4.47
N THR A 142 4.24 -10.73 -5.11
CA THR A 142 2.95 -10.78 -4.43
C THR A 142 2.47 -12.23 -4.14
N PRO A 143 2.07 -12.55 -2.89
CA PRO A 143 1.46 -13.85 -2.58
C PRO A 143 -0.01 -13.93 -3.06
N PHE A 144 -0.58 -12.85 -3.59
CA PHE A 144 -1.95 -12.83 -4.10
C PHE A 144 -2.06 -13.27 -5.57
N ALA A 145 -1.00 -13.87 -6.11
CA ALA A 145 -1.04 -14.48 -7.44
C ALA A 145 -2.13 -15.56 -7.50
N GLY A 146 -2.96 -15.53 -8.54
CA GLY A 146 -4.04 -16.50 -8.73
C GLY A 146 -5.35 -16.21 -7.96
N ILE A 147 -5.42 -15.14 -7.16
CA ILE A 147 -6.69 -14.72 -6.53
C ILE A 147 -7.75 -14.33 -7.56
N LEU A 148 -7.32 -13.65 -8.63
CA LEU A 148 -8.15 -13.29 -9.77
C LEU A 148 -8.01 -14.32 -10.89
N SER A 149 -9.13 -14.71 -11.48
CA SER A 149 -9.16 -15.56 -12.68
C SER A 149 -8.52 -14.86 -13.89
N GLN A 150 -8.17 -15.62 -14.92
CA GLN A 150 -7.62 -15.04 -16.16
C GLN A 150 -8.56 -14.02 -16.80
N SER A 151 -9.88 -14.28 -16.79
CA SER A 151 -10.88 -13.35 -17.30
C SER A 151 -10.99 -12.07 -16.48
N GLN A 152 -10.92 -12.18 -15.14
CA GLN A 152 -10.92 -11.01 -14.25
C GLN A 152 -9.66 -10.15 -14.47
N ARG A 153 -8.49 -10.78 -14.64
CA ARG A 153 -7.24 -10.07 -14.95
C ARG A 153 -7.32 -9.35 -16.30
N ALA A 154 -7.86 -10.01 -17.32
CA ALA A 154 -8.04 -9.41 -18.64
C ALA A 154 -8.99 -8.20 -18.61
N GLU A 155 -10.06 -8.27 -17.82
CA GLU A 155 -10.98 -7.15 -17.59
C GLU A 155 -10.28 -5.97 -16.91
N VAL A 156 -9.48 -6.22 -15.87
CA VAL A 156 -8.70 -5.16 -15.22
C VAL A 156 -7.77 -4.47 -16.21
N TYR A 157 -7.05 -5.22 -17.05
CA TYR A 157 -6.13 -4.63 -18.02
C TYR A 157 -6.85 -3.87 -19.14
N ARG A 158 -8.03 -4.32 -19.58
CA ARG A 158 -8.86 -3.55 -20.53
C ARG A 158 -9.29 -2.22 -19.95
N ARG A 159 -9.82 -2.21 -18.72
CA ARG A 159 -10.22 -0.97 -18.03
C ARG A 159 -9.04 -0.02 -17.81
N PHE A 160 -7.89 -0.57 -17.42
CA PHE A 160 -6.66 0.21 -17.29
C PHE A 160 -6.28 0.89 -18.61
N ALA A 161 -6.25 0.15 -19.73
CA ALA A 161 -5.93 0.73 -21.04
C ALA A 161 -6.90 1.85 -21.44
N ALA A 162 -8.20 1.63 -21.28
CA ALA A 162 -9.22 2.65 -21.57
C ALA A 162 -9.07 3.91 -20.70
N SER A 163 -8.67 3.77 -19.43
CA SER A 163 -8.42 4.93 -18.55
C SER A 163 -7.20 5.75 -18.94
N GLU A 164 -6.19 5.12 -19.56
CA GLU A 164 -5.01 5.85 -20.07
C GLU A 164 -5.37 6.69 -21.29
N GLU A 165 -6.24 6.20 -22.18
CA GLU A 165 -6.71 6.92 -23.37
C GLU A 165 -7.57 8.13 -23.01
N ALA A 166 -8.36 8.06 -21.94
CA ALA A 166 -9.20 9.17 -21.49
C ALA A 166 -8.44 10.32 -20.78
N THR A 167 -7.18 10.07 -20.39
CA THR A 167 -6.35 11.04 -19.66
C THR A 167 -5.30 11.73 -20.57
N GLN A 168 -5.17 11.28 -21.83
CA GLN A 168 -4.35 11.91 -22.88
C GLN A 168 -5.17 12.94 -23.66
#